data_AF-A0A0V0XV76-F1
#
_entry.id   AF-A0A0V0XV76-F1
#
_cell.length_a   1.000
_cell.length_b   1.000
_cell.length_c   1.000
_cell.angle_alpha   90.00
_cell.angle_beta   90.00
_cell.angle_gamma   90.00
#
_symmetry.space_group_name_H-M   'P 1'
#
loop_
_entity.id
_entity.type
_entity.pdbx_description
1 polymer ?
#
loop_
_entity_poly.entity_id
_entity_poly.type
_entity_poly.pdbx_seq_one_letter_code
_entity_poly.pdbx_strand_id
1 'polypeptide(L)'
;MASTSFLDYIYRSVPIHKMFADGWGNPTDLIKLIKFRREMVKRDAVVLLNDQCPSIKEAKIIENNSFVIYSGEFETPVVKLLPELVPLPVRYAQFEMILPKERQANSCPLCIHMAGTGDHGFWRRRNLLALPLAQQMGIGRSCLRYVTDLFVMGACLIFESAVLLNWLIKRGNWPLGLTGISLGGHMASLAAACYSKPVAIVPCLSWTTASAVFTQGVMARAIPWNTLEKQCTDEFRSSEIYGLLSSQYWNDSEKINSAENNFRAQKVTLAEKCMISEILHFSLCM
;
A
#
# COMPACT_ATOMS: atom_id res chain seq x y z
N MET A 1 8.48 -1.42 33.48
CA MET A 1 9.15 -1.86 32.24
C MET A 1 8.17 -2.73 31.49
N ALA A 2 7.61 -2.26 30.37
CA ALA A 2 6.70 -3.07 29.57
C ALA A 2 7.47 -4.25 28.95
N SER A 3 6.99 -5.47 29.14
CA SER A 3 7.54 -6.68 28.51
C SER A 3 7.49 -6.50 27.00
N THR A 4 8.63 -6.31 26.36
CA THR A 4 8.72 -6.28 24.88
C THR A 4 8.26 -7.61 24.33
N SER A 5 7.37 -7.60 23.33
CA SER A 5 6.89 -8.84 22.72
C SER A 5 8.06 -9.62 22.10
N PHE A 6 7.98 -10.95 22.12
CA PHE A 6 8.99 -11.81 21.51
C PHE A 6 9.16 -11.51 20.00
N LEU A 7 8.07 -11.15 19.33
CA LEU A 7 8.08 -10.70 17.93
C LEU A 7 8.86 -9.39 17.75
N ASP A 8 8.70 -8.41 18.65
CA ASP A 8 9.48 -7.18 18.61
C ASP A 8 10.97 -7.44 18.84
N TYR A 9 11.31 -8.38 19.73
CA TYR A 9 12.69 -8.78 19.96
C TYR A 9 13.32 -9.38 18.69
N ILE A 10 12.63 -10.30 18.03
CA ILE A 10 13.09 -10.88 16.75
C ILE A 10 13.21 -9.79 15.68
N TYR A 11 12.21 -8.92 15.52
CA TYR A 11 12.23 -7.88 14.48
C TYR A 11 13.36 -6.86 14.70
N ARG A 12 13.68 -6.54 15.96
CA ARG A 12 14.81 -5.66 16.32
C ARG A 12 16.18 -6.31 16.12
N SER A 13 16.25 -7.64 16.12
CA SER A 13 17.50 -8.38 15.90
C SER A 13 17.93 -8.42 14.42
N VAL A 14 17.02 -8.11 13.50
CA VAL A 14 17.31 -8.03 12.06
C VAL A 14 17.74 -6.59 11.72
N PRO A 15 18.85 -6.37 11.00
CA PRO A 15 19.23 -5.03 10.55
C PRO A 15 18.11 -4.41 9.70
N ILE A 16 17.54 -3.32 10.17
CA ILE A 16 16.49 -2.62 9.45
C ILE A 16 17.17 -1.65 8.50
N HIS A 17 17.02 -1.87 7.19
CA HIS A 17 17.45 -0.90 6.19
C HIS A 17 16.69 0.42 6.38
N LYS A 18 17.39 1.54 6.17
CA LYS A 18 16.78 2.87 6.26
C LYS A 18 15.63 2.98 5.26
N MET A 19 14.47 3.41 5.73
CA MET A 19 13.35 3.79 4.89
C MET A 19 13.34 5.30 4.71
N PHE A 20 12.90 5.77 3.54
CA PHE A 20 12.83 7.21 3.25
C PHE A 20 14.19 7.91 3.36
N ALA A 21 15.26 7.17 3.05
CA ALA A 21 16.64 7.61 3.21
C ALA A 21 16.94 8.92 2.45
N ASP A 22 16.23 9.15 1.35
CA ASP A 22 16.42 10.31 0.47
C ASP A 22 15.43 11.45 0.78
N GLY A 23 14.57 11.29 1.81
CA GLY A 23 13.70 12.33 2.33
C GLY A 23 12.24 12.25 1.87
N TRP A 24 11.57 13.41 1.82
CA TRP A 24 10.14 13.48 1.46
C TRP A 24 9.88 13.20 -0.01
N GLY A 25 10.80 13.55 -0.90
CA GLY A 25 10.59 13.57 -2.35
C GLY A 25 10.37 14.99 -2.86
N ASN A 26 10.00 15.14 -4.14
CA ASN A 26 9.80 16.46 -4.74
C ASN A 26 8.54 17.15 -4.13
N PRO A 27 8.65 18.38 -3.59
CA PRO A 27 7.53 19.13 -3.04
C PRO A 27 6.33 19.25 -3.99
N THR A 28 6.58 19.47 -5.28
CA THR A 28 5.52 19.62 -6.31
C THR A 28 4.71 18.35 -6.46
N ASP A 29 5.39 17.21 -6.36
CA ASP A 29 4.78 15.88 -6.49
C ASP A 29 3.93 15.55 -5.26
N LEU A 30 4.38 15.96 -4.08
CA LEU A 30 3.59 15.87 -2.85
C LEU A 30 2.30 16.70 -2.94
N ILE A 31 2.33 17.91 -3.50
CA ILE A 31 1.12 18.72 -3.73
C ILE A 31 0.15 17.99 -4.68
N LYS A 32 0.65 17.43 -5.79
CA LYS A 32 -0.16 16.66 -6.73
C LYS A 32 -0.81 15.45 -6.05
N LEU A 33 -0.05 14.72 -5.24
CA LEU A 33 -0.55 13.59 -4.46
C LEU A 33 -1.65 14.00 -3.48
N ILE A 34 -1.46 15.09 -2.73
CA ILE A 34 -2.48 15.59 -1.80
C ILE A 34 -3.75 15.99 -2.55
N LYS A 35 -3.63 16.67 -3.69
CA LYS A 35 -4.78 17.08 -4.52
C LYS A 35 -5.51 15.85 -5.10
N PHE A 36 -4.78 14.90 -5.67
CA PHE A 36 -5.33 13.66 -6.21
C PHE A 36 -6.01 12.80 -5.13
N ARG A 37 -5.36 12.65 -3.96
CA ARG A 37 -5.92 12.03 -2.74
C ARG A 37 -7.29 12.62 -2.41
N ARG A 38 -7.44 13.95 -2.37
CA ARG A 38 -8.73 14.62 -2.11
C ARG A 38 -9.81 14.34 -3.15
N GLU A 39 -9.43 14.17 -4.41
CA GLU A 39 -10.37 13.81 -5.48
C GLU A 39 -10.81 12.34 -5.39
N MET A 40 -9.91 11.44 -4.99
CA MET A 40 -10.24 10.03 -4.74
C MET A 40 -11.25 9.86 -3.60
N VAL A 41 -11.25 10.72 -2.57
CA VAL A 41 -12.26 10.66 -1.49
C VAL A 41 -13.66 11.00 -2.01
N LYS A 42 -13.76 11.90 -2.99
CA LYS A 42 -15.05 12.40 -3.50
C LYS A 42 -15.72 11.44 -4.48
N ARG A 43 -14.97 10.51 -5.07
CA ARG A 43 -15.45 9.61 -6.13
C ARG A 43 -15.01 8.19 -5.86
N ASP A 44 -15.90 7.23 -6.09
CA ASP A 44 -15.53 5.82 -6.09
C ASP A 44 -14.43 5.57 -7.14
N ALA A 45 -13.31 4.95 -6.75
CA ALA A 45 -12.17 4.73 -7.63
C ALA A 45 -12.55 3.89 -8.87
N VAL A 46 -13.64 3.13 -8.80
CA VAL A 46 -14.19 2.40 -9.95
C VAL A 46 -14.79 3.33 -11.02
N VAL A 47 -15.33 4.49 -10.65
CA VAL A 47 -15.83 5.48 -11.63
C VAL A 47 -14.68 6.07 -12.45
N LEU A 48 -13.50 6.22 -11.85
CA LEU A 48 -12.28 6.64 -12.57
C LEU A 48 -11.77 5.58 -13.55
N LEU A 49 -12.09 4.30 -13.34
CA LEU A 49 -11.55 3.17 -14.10
C LEU A 49 -12.48 2.62 -15.19
N ASN A 50 -13.78 2.89 -15.14
CA ASN A 50 -14.75 2.27 -16.05
C ASN A 50 -14.49 2.58 -17.54
N ASP A 51 -13.89 3.74 -17.86
CA ASP A 51 -13.55 4.11 -19.24
C ASP A 51 -12.09 3.80 -19.63
N GLN A 52 -11.26 3.28 -18.70
CA GLN A 52 -9.80 3.25 -18.87
C GLN A 52 -9.12 1.95 -18.43
N CYS A 53 -9.86 0.86 -18.18
CA CYS A 53 -9.26 -0.42 -17.80
C CYS A 53 -8.20 -0.86 -18.85
N PRO A 54 -6.93 -1.02 -18.45
CA PRO A 54 -5.87 -1.40 -19.37
C PRO A 54 -6.09 -2.83 -19.87
N SER A 55 -5.58 -3.11 -21.07
CA SER A 55 -5.53 -4.47 -21.59
C SER A 55 -4.55 -5.28 -20.76
N ILE A 56 -5.01 -6.41 -20.19
CA ILE A 56 -4.16 -7.36 -19.48
C ILE A 56 -3.62 -8.35 -20.47
N LYS A 57 -2.29 -8.44 -20.56
CA LYS A 57 -1.61 -9.54 -21.24
C LYS A 57 -1.41 -10.66 -20.23
N GLU A 58 -1.86 -11.86 -20.55
CA GLU A 58 -1.57 -13.05 -19.74
C GLU A 58 -0.93 -14.13 -20.60
N ALA A 59 -0.02 -14.89 -20.00
CA ALA A 59 0.62 -16.04 -20.60
C ALA A 59 0.69 -17.18 -19.59
N LYS A 60 0.36 -18.40 -20.03
CA LYS A 60 0.56 -19.61 -19.24
C LYS A 60 2.06 -19.88 -19.16
N ILE A 61 2.61 -19.98 -17.95
CA ILE A 61 4.05 -20.13 -17.74
C ILE A 61 4.44 -21.51 -17.21
N ILE A 62 3.61 -22.11 -16.35
CA ILE A 62 3.90 -23.40 -15.72
C ILE A 62 2.61 -24.21 -15.61
N GLU A 63 2.70 -25.51 -15.88
CA GLU A 63 1.63 -26.47 -15.67
C GLU A 63 2.20 -27.75 -15.07
N ASN A 64 1.51 -28.29 -14.08
CA ASN A 64 1.74 -29.64 -13.60
C ASN A 64 0.42 -30.41 -13.49
N ASN A 65 0.42 -31.52 -12.74
CA ASN A 65 -0.78 -32.34 -12.57
C ASN A 65 -1.85 -31.70 -11.66
N SER A 66 -1.47 -30.76 -10.80
CA SER A 66 -2.35 -30.19 -9.76
C SER A 66 -2.77 -28.75 -10.04
N PHE A 67 -1.91 -27.94 -10.66
CA PHE A 67 -2.16 -26.51 -10.87
C PHE A 67 -1.54 -25.99 -12.18
N VAL A 68 -2.01 -24.81 -12.56
CA VAL A 68 -1.46 -23.99 -13.64
C VAL A 68 -1.16 -22.59 -13.12
N ILE A 69 -0.02 -22.05 -13.54
CA ILE A 69 0.39 -20.68 -13.25
C ILE A 69 0.35 -19.86 -14.54
N TYR A 70 -0.35 -18.73 -14.46
CA TYR A 70 -0.35 -17.67 -15.45
C TYR A 70 0.49 -16.51 -14.93
N SER A 71 1.34 -15.95 -15.78
CA SER A 71 1.95 -14.64 -15.56
C SER A 71 1.14 -13.62 -16.34
N GLY A 72 0.87 -12.47 -15.75
CA GLY A 72 0.24 -11.37 -16.45
C GLY A 72 0.83 -10.02 -16.11
N GLU A 73 0.66 -9.10 -17.05
CA GLU A 73 1.10 -7.73 -16.95
C GLU A 73 0.05 -6.77 -17.51
N PHE A 74 0.01 -5.56 -16.95
CA PHE A 74 -0.76 -4.44 -17.49
C PHE A 74 -0.14 -3.11 -17.06
N GLU A 75 -0.35 -2.06 -17.84
CA GLU A 75 0.07 -0.71 -17.44
C GLU A 75 -0.82 -0.20 -16.31
N THR A 76 -0.23 0.26 -15.21
CA THR A 76 -1.01 0.76 -14.06
C THR A 76 -1.81 2.00 -14.47
N PRO A 77 -3.12 2.09 -14.15
CA PRO A 77 -3.95 3.25 -14.49
C PRO A 77 -3.38 4.56 -13.92
N VAL A 78 -2.58 4.47 -12.87
CA VAL A 78 -1.92 5.62 -12.24
C VAL A 78 -0.95 6.32 -13.19
N VAL A 79 -0.42 5.66 -14.23
CA VAL A 79 0.36 6.33 -15.29
C VAL A 79 -0.46 7.41 -16.00
N LYS A 80 -1.77 7.21 -16.18
CA LYS A 80 -2.63 8.23 -16.80
C LYS A 80 -3.07 9.29 -15.80
N LEU A 81 -3.31 8.90 -14.55
CA LEU A 81 -3.79 9.78 -13.50
C LEU A 81 -2.69 10.68 -12.93
N LEU A 82 -1.46 10.17 -12.85
CA LEU A 82 -0.27 10.80 -12.26
C LEU A 82 1.00 10.46 -13.08
N PRO A 83 1.08 10.86 -14.37
CA PRO A 83 2.11 10.41 -15.33
C PRO A 83 3.56 10.69 -14.91
N GLU A 84 3.79 11.79 -14.20
CA GLU A 84 5.12 12.22 -13.75
C GLU A 84 5.54 11.53 -12.44
N LEU A 85 4.59 10.92 -11.71
CA LEU A 85 4.85 10.34 -10.40
C LEU A 85 5.14 8.85 -10.41
N VAL A 86 4.87 8.16 -11.52
CA VAL A 86 5.11 6.72 -11.66
C VAL A 86 6.43 6.50 -12.42
N PRO A 87 7.51 6.09 -11.72
CA PRO A 87 8.79 5.80 -12.36
C PRO A 87 8.66 4.73 -13.44
N LEU A 88 9.46 4.83 -14.51
CA LEU A 88 9.47 3.87 -15.62
C LEU A 88 9.51 2.40 -15.16
N PRO A 89 10.34 1.98 -14.17
CA PRO A 89 10.41 0.59 -13.75
C PRO A 89 9.14 0.02 -13.10
N VAL A 90 8.20 0.88 -12.67
CA VAL A 90 6.97 0.47 -11.96
C VAL A 90 5.69 0.86 -12.71
N ARG A 91 5.80 1.21 -13.99
CA ARG A 91 4.64 1.52 -14.85
C ARG A 91 3.77 0.31 -15.16
N TYR A 92 4.36 -0.88 -15.11
CA TYR A 92 3.65 -2.12 -15.39
C TYR A 92 3.45 -2.89 -14.11
N ALA A 93 2.18 -3.10 -13.76
CA ALA A 93 1.78 -4.02 -12.73
C ALA A 93 2.00 -5.45 -13.24
N GLN A 94 2.58 -6.29 -12.41
CA GLN A 94 2.81 -7.70 -12.71
C GLN A 94 2.10 -8.56 -11.69
N PHE A 95 1.49 -9.65 -12.14
CA PHE A 95 0.82 -10.62 -11.27
C PHE A 95 1.11 -12.05 -11.72
N GLU A 96 1.06 -12.97 -10.76
CA GLU A 96 0.95 -14.40 -11.04
C GLU A 96 -0.41 -14.88 -10.54
N MET A 97 -1.11 -15.65 -11.37
CA MET A 97 -2.37 -16.28 -11.02
C MET A 97 -2.18 -17.80 -11.01
N ILE A 98 -2.51 -18.43 -9.89
CA ILE A 98 -2.38 -19.88 -9.71
C ILE A 98 -3.79 -20.47 -9.65
N LEU A 99 -4.09 -21.37 -10.58
CA LEU A 99 -5.39 -22.04 -10.68
C LEU A 99 -5.23 -23.56 -10.47
N PRO A 100 -6.14 -24.22 -9.73
CA PRO A 100 -6.21 -25.68 -9.72
C PRO A 100 -6.52 -26.20 -11.12
N LYS A 101 -5.94 -27.33 -11.53
CA LYS A 101 -6.17 -27.91 -12.87
C LYS A 101 -7.65 -28.22 -13.12
N GLU A 102 -8.34 -28.66 -12.08
CA GLU A 102 -9.77 -29.00 -12.09
C GLU A 102 -10.70 -27.77 -12.15
N ARG A 103 -10.17 -26.56 -11.89
CA ARG A 103 -10.96 -25.31 -11.79
C ARG A 103 -10.42 -24.20 -12.69
N GLN A 104 -9.96 -24.56 -13.88
CA GLN A 104 -9.55 -23.58 -14.91
C GLN A 104 -10.74 -22.94 -15.64
N ALA A 105 -11.95 -23.53 -15.54
CA ALA A 105 -13.18 -22.99 -16.10
C ALA A 105 -13.84 -21.94 -15.19
N ASN A 106 -14.83 -21.23 -15.73
CA ASN A 106 -15.55 -20.13 -15.07
C ASN A 106 -16.15 -20.50 -13.69
N SER A 107 -16.49 -19.48 -12.91
CA SER A 107 -17.05 -19.60 -11.54
C SER A 107 -16.12 -20.24 -10.50
N CYS A 108 -14.80 -20.22 -10.71
CA CYS A 108 -13.88 -20.47 -9.60
C CYS A 108 -13.75 -19.23 -8.71
N PRO A 109 -13.94 -19.36 -7.37
CA PRO A 109 -13.60 -18.30 -6.44
C PRO A 109 -12.11 -17.96 -6.54
N LEU A 110 -11.76 -16.68 -6.48
CA LEU A 110 -10.37 -16.22 -6.51
C LEU A 110 -10.10 -15.19 -5.44
N CYS A 111 -8.88 -15.20 -4.91
CA CYS A 111 -8.42 -14.24 -3.92
C CYS A 111 -7.13 -13.58 -4.41
N ILE A 112 -7.09 -12.25 -4.42
CA ILE A 112 -5.86 -11.49 -4.67
C ILE A 112 -5.10 -11.37 -3.35
N HIS A 113 -3.83 -11.78 -3.35
CA HIS A 113 -2.94 -11.65 -2.20
C HIS A 113 -1.98 -10.49 -2.39
N MET A 114 -2.15 -9.45 -1.58
CA MET A 114 -1.36 -8.22 -1.63
C MET A 114 0.02 -8.40 -0.97
N ALA A 115 1.04 -7.82 -1.59
CA ALA A 115 2.42 -7.87 -1.12
C ALA A 115 2.61 -7.18 0.25
N GLY A 116 3.37 -7.80 1.15
CA GLY A 116 3.81 -7.18 2.40
C GLY A 116 5.07 -6.30 2.23
N THR A 117 5.49 -5.62 3.29
CA THR A 117 6.73 -4.82 3.26
C THR A 117 7.95 -5.68 2.95
N GLY A 118 8.76 -5.26 1.97
CA GLY A 118 9.96 -5.99 1.57
C GLY A 118 9.68 -7.27 0.79
N ASP A 119 8.47 -7.42 0.25
CA ASP A 119 8.05 -8.53 -0.59
C ASP A 119 8.14 -8.23 -2.09
N HIS A 120 9.30 -8.53 -2.67
CA HIS A 120 9.64 -8.23 -4.07
C HIS A 120 9.69 -9.49 -4.92
N GLY A 121 9.18 -9.39 -6.15
CA GLY A 121 8.91 -10.56 -7.00
C GLY A 121 7.76 -11.41 -6.46
N PHE A 122 7.61 -12.62 -6.99
CA PHE A 122 6.59 -13.58 -6.56
C PHE A 122 7.15 -14.62 -5.60
N TRP A 123 8.48 -14.76 -5.48
CA TRP A 123 9.13 -15.87 -4.79
C TRP A 123 8.86 -15.96 -3.28
N ARG A 124 8.30 -14.93 -2.61
CA ARG A 124 7.68 -15.09 -1.28
C ARG A 124 6.22 -15.49 -1.36
N ARG A 125 5.37 -14.68 -2.00
CA ARG A 125 3.91 -14.93 -2.08
C ARG A 125 3.61 -16.30 -2.66
N ARG A 126 4.37 -16.65 -3.70
CA ARG A 126 4.42 -17.98 -4.31
C ARG A 126 4.80 -19.00 -3.27
N ASN A 127 5.98 -18.97 -2.66
CA ASN A 127 6.45 -20.11 -1.86
C ASN A 127 6.03 -20.16 -0.37
N LEU A 128 5.50 -19.07 0.21
CA LEU A 128 5.09 -19.01 1.62
C LEU A 128 3.58 -18.93 1.82
N LEU A 129 2.79 -18.58 0.79
CA LEU A 129 1.33 -18.53 0.88
C LEU A 129 0.63 -19.30 -0.23
N ALA A 130 0.84 -18.93 -1.50
CA ALA A 130 0.17 -19.56 -2.64
C ALA A 130 0.64 -21.01 -2.88
N LEU A 131 1.89 -21.31 -2.51
CA LEU A 131 2.57 -22.60 -2.49
C LEU A 131 3.17 -22.85 -1.07
N PRO A 132 2.43 -22.76 0.04
CA PRO A 132 2.26 -23.97 0.85
C PRO A 132 0.89 -24.59 0.65
N LEU A 133 -0.05 -23.77 0.18
CA LEU A 133 -1.27 -24.22 -0.48
C LEU A 133 -0.97 -25.06 -1.75
N ALA A 134 0.29 -25.05 -2.21
CA ALA A 134 0.87 -25.88 -3.28
C ALA A 134 2.44 -26.07 -3.24
N GLN A 135 3.11 -25.83 -2.09
CA GLN A 135 4.53 -26.12 -1.66
C GLN A 135 5.84 -25.35 -2.12
N GLN A 136 6.46 -24.65 -1.14
CA GLN A 136 7.86 -24.39 -0.69
C GLN A 136 8.96 -23.79 -1.62
N MET A 137 9.90 -22.90 -1.17
CA MET A 137 10.03 -22.08 0.07
C MET A 137 10.93 -20.81 -0.11
N GLY A 138 10.58 -19.67 0.53
CA GLY A 138 11.51 -18.57 0.98
C GLY A 138 12.10 -17.53 -0.02
N ILE A 139 12.39 -16.28 0.42
CA ILE A 139 13.14 -15.23 -0.36
C ILE A 139 13.62 -14.02 0.51
N GLY A 140 14.44 -13.10 -0.06
CA GLY A 140 15.02 -11.86 0.51
C GLY A 140 14.19 -10.56 0.44
N ARG A 141 14.81 -9.36 0.43
CA ARG A 141 14.16 -8.03 0.61
C ARG A 141 14.66 -6.91 -0.32
N SER A 142 13.86 -5.84 -0.44
CA SER A 142 14.20 -4.47 -0.94
C SER A 142 13.26 -3.42 -0.27
N CYS A 143 13.50 -2.10 -0.40
CA CYS A 143 12.85 -1.02 0.39
C CYS A 143 12.62 0.30 -0.39
N LEU A 144 11.75 1.19 0.13
CA LEU A 144 11.39 2.50 -0.44
C LEU A 144 12.40 3.62 -0.11
N ARG A 145 12.55 4.63 -0.98
CA ARG A 145 13.58 5.68 -0.88
C ARG A 145 13.06 7.05 -0.47
N TYR A 146 11.84 7.42 -0.88
CA TYR A 146 11.17 8.67 -0.54
C TYR A 146 9.80 8.44 0.13
N VAL A 147 9.32 9.41 0.92
CA VAL A 147 7.98 9.34 1.51
C VAL A 147 6.89 9.37 0.42
N THR A 148 7.08 10.14 -0.66
CA THR A 148 6.18 10.13 -1.83
C THR A 148 6.02 8.74 -2.44
N ASP A 149 7.06 7.89 -2.42
CA ASP A 149 7.00 6.53 -2.97
C ASP A 149 5.93 5.69 -2.25
N LEU A 150 5.72 5.93 -0.95
CA LEU A 150 4.70 5.23 -0.15
C LEU A 150 3.29 5.53 -0.68
N PHE A 151 3.00 6.78 -1.01
CA PHE A 151 1.69 7.21 -1.49
C PHE A 151 1.46 6.81 -2.95
N VAL A 152 2.47 6.96 -3.81
CA VAL A 152 2.39 6.49 -5.21
C VAL A 152 2.14 4.99 -5.23
N MET A 153 2.88 4.21 -4.43
CA MET A 153 2.65 2.76 -4.28
C MET A 153 1.22 2.46 -3.80
N GLY A 154 0.72 3.18 -2.78
CA GLY A 154 -0.65 3.00 -2.29
C GLY A 154 -1.70 3.25 -3.38
N ALA A 155 -1.56 4.34 -4.14
CA ALA A 155 -2.44 4.65 -5.27
C ALA A 155 -2.39 3.55 -6.34
N CYS A 156 -1.18 3.13 -6.76
CA CYS A 156 -1.00 2.03 -7.71
C CYS A 156 -1.75 0.77 -7.26
N LEU A 157 -1.56 0.34 -6.02
CA LEU A 157 -2.17 -0.87 -5.48
C LEU A 157 -3.71 -0.80 -5.45
N ILE A 158 -4.31 0.36 -5.14
CA ILE A 158 -5.77 0.54 -5.20
C ILE A 158 -6.27 0.32 -6.63
N PHE A 159 -5.72 1.08 -7.59
CA PHE A 159 -6.19 1.06 -8.98
C PHE A 159 -5.89 -0.27 -9.67
N GLU A 160 -4.73 -0.87 -9.42
CA GLU A 160 -4.36 -2.20 -9.94
C GLU A 160 -5.26 -3.30 -9.40
N SER A 161 -5.61 -3.25 -8.11
CA SER A 161 -6.54 -4.21 -7.52
C SER A 161 -7.92 -4.11 -8.18
N ALA A 162 -8.42 -2.89 -8.40
CA ALA A 162 -9.70 -2.68 -9.06
C ALA A 162 -9.69 -3.17 -10.52
N VAL A 163 -8.59 -2.96 -11.25
CA VAL A 163 -8.39 -3.52 -12.61
C VAL A 163 -8.43 -5.05 -12.59
N LEU A 164 -7.66 -5.68 -11.68
CA LEU A 164 -7.62 -7.13 -11.55
C LEU A 164 -8.99 -7.71 -11.18
N LEU A 165 -9.68 -7.13 -10.21
CA LEU A 165 -11.02 -7.57 -9.82
C LEU A 165 -12.01 -7.48 -10.99
N ASN A 166 -12.02 -6.35 -11.72
CA ASN A 166 -12.89 -6.19 -12.88
C ASN A 166 -12.53 -7.16 -14.02
N TRP A 167 -11.25 -7.43 -14.22
CA TRP A 167 -10.81 -8.41 -15.21
C TRP A 167 -11.21 -9.84 -14.83
N LEU A 168 -11.05 -10.24 -13.57
CA LEU A 168 -11.49 -11.54 -13.08
C LEU A 168 -13.02 -11.71 -13.19
N ILE A 169 -13.80 -10.67 -12.89
CA ILE A 169 -15.26 -10.69 -13.12
C ILE A 169 -15.58 -10.89 -14.61
N LYS A 170 -14.89 -10.18 -15.52
CA LYS A 170 -15.09 -10.32 -16.98
C LYS A 170 -14.72 -11.72 -17.49
N ARG A 171 -13.74 -12.37 -16.85
CA ARG A 171 -13.41 -13.78 -17.11
C ARG A 171 -14.44 -14.77 -16.56
N GLY A 172 -15.39 -14.32 -15.76
CA GLY A 172 -16.43 -15.14 -15.14
C GLY A 172 -16.01 -15.74 -13.79
N ASN A 173 -14.95 -15.24 -13.15
CA ASN A 173 -14.56 -15.67 -11.81
C ASN A 173 -15.38 -14.95 -10.73
N TRP A 174 -15.97 -15.74 -9.83
CA TRP A 174 -16.78 -15.26 -8.72
C TRP A 174 -16.95 -16.40 -7.68
N PRO A 175 -17.05 -16.11 -6.37
CA PRO A 175 -16.81 -14.83 -5.69
C PRO A 175 -15.33 -14.42 -5.65
N LEU A 176 -15.08 -13.12 -5.48
CA LEU A 176 -13.72 -12.56 -5.39
C LEU A 176 -13.39 -12.11 -3.96
N GLY A 177 -12.11 -12.21 -3.61
CA GLY A 177 -11.59 -11.77 -2.32
C GLY A 177 -10.26 -11.03 -2.40
N LEU A 178 -9.98 -10.23 -1.37
CA LEU A 178 -8.70 -9.56 -1.13
C LEU A 178 -8.13 -10.01 0.23
N THR A 179 -6.83 -10.27 0.26
CA THR A 179 -6.11 -10.61 1.49
C THR A 179 -4.67 -10.12 1.43
N GLY A 180 -4.00 -10.08 2.57
CA GLY A 180 -2.60 -9.71 2.67
C GLY A 180 -2.14 -9.73 4.13
N ILE A 181 -0.83 -9.77 4.34
CA ILE A 181 -0.23 -9.74 5.68
C ILE A 181 0.45 -8.39 5.92
N SER A 182 0.26 -7.80 7.12
CA SER A 182 0.91 -6.55 7.52
C SER A 182 0.58 -5.41 6.54
N LEU A 183 1.56 -4.81 5.86
CA LEU A 183 1.31 -3.81 4.82
C LEU A 183 0.38 -4.33 3.73
N GLY A 184 0.49 -5.61 3.33
CA GLY A 184 -0.42 -6.21 2.35
C GLY A 184 -1.86 -6.27 2.87
N GLY A 185 -2.04 -6.53 4.17
CA GLY A 185 -3.36 -6.51 4.80
C GLY A 185 -3.96 -5.10 4.82
N HIS A 186 -3.14 -4.09 5.09
CA HIS A 186 -3.56 -2.68 5.03
C HIS A 186 -3.96 -2.28 3.61
N MET A 187 -3.17 -2.68 2.61
CA MET A 187 -3.46 -2.42 1.19
C MET A 187 -4.68 -3.19 0.68
N ALA A 188 -4.93 -4.41 1.18
CA ALA A 188 -6.17 -5.14 0.89
C ALA A 188 -7.40 -4.40 1.43
N SER A 189 -7.32 -3.81 2.63
CA SER A 189 -8.39 -3.00 3.22
C SER A 189 -8.64 -1.71 2.44
N LEU A 190 -7.57 -0.99 2.14
CA LEU A 190 -7.56 0.21 1.30
C LEU A 190 -8.19 -0.06 -0.09
N ALA A 191 -7.80 -1.15 -0.76
CA ALA A 191 -8.35 -1.52 -2.06
C ALA A 191 -9.82 -1.95 -2.00
N ALA A 192 -10.22 -2.69 -0.96
CA ALA A 192 -11.62 -3.10 -0.78
C ALA A 192 -12.55 -1.91 -0.54
N ALA A 193 -12.11 -0.94 0.27
CA ALA A 193 -12.88 0.26 0.58
C ALA A 193 -13.08 1.17 -0.64
N CYS A 194 -12.13 1.16 -1.58
CA CYS A 194 -12.22 1.90 -2.84
C CYS A 194 -12.87 1.12 -3.99
N TYR A 195 -13.45 -0.07 -3.72
CA TYR A 195 -14.03 -0.91 -4.76
C TYR A 195 -15.57 -0.97 -4.67
N SER A 196 -16.24 -0.66 -5.78
CA SER A 196 -17.69 -0.47 -5.84
C SER A 196 -18.53 -1.75 -5.86
N LYS A 197 -17.92 -2.92 -6.10
CA LYS A 197 -18.62 -4.20 -6.21
C LYS A 197 -18.33 -5.08 -4.99
N PRO A 198 -19.20 -6.05 -4.65
CA PRO A 198 -18.95 -6.90 -3.50
C PRO A 198 -17.63 -7.66 -3.64
N VAL A 199 -16.79 -7.59 -2.61
CA VAL A 199 -15.53 -8.30 -2.52
C VAL A 199 -15.33 -8.78 -1.08
N ALA A 200 -14.98 -10.05 -0.90
CA ALA A 200 -14.63 -10.56 0.42
C ALA A 200 -13.28 -9.99 0.84
N ILE A 201 -13.07 -9.72 2.12
CA ILE A 201 -11.77 -9.26 2.61
C ILE A 201 -11.33 -10.03 3.86
N VAL A 202 -10.09 -10.49 3.85
CA VAL A 202 -9.44 -11.13 4.99
C VAL A 202 -8.06 -10.50 5.21
N PRO A 203 -7.98 -9.33 5.88
CA PRO A 203 -6.72 -8.67 6.16
C PRO A 203 -6.06 -9.31 7.39
N CYS A 204 -4.82 -9.79 7.26
CA CYS A 204 -4.10 -10.50 8.32
C CYS A 204 -3.01 -9.62 8.93
N LEU A 205 -2.96 -9.55 10.27
CA LEU A 205 -1.97 -8.71 10.98
C LEU A 205 -1.92 -7.27 10.45
N SER A 206 -3.06 -6.77 9.98
CA SER A 206 -3.23 -5.43 9.42
C SER A 206 -3.45 -4.42 10.54
N TRP A 207 -3.09 -3.16 10.29
CA TRP A 207 -3.41 -2.05 11.18
C TRP A 207 -4.29 -1.04 10.45
N THR A 208 -5.09 -0.30 11.21
CA THR A 208 -5.97 0.75 10.68
C THR A 208 -5.19 1.91 10.07
N THR A 209 -3.90 2.05 10.38
CA THR A 209 -3.03 3.10 9.83
C THR A 209 -1.57 2.69 9.80
N ALA A 210 -0.83 3.08 8.77
CA ALA A 210 0.63 2.93 8.77
C ALA A 210 1.35 3.96 9.67
N SER A 211 0.63 4.95 10.21
CA SER A 211 1.20 6.07 10.96
C SER A 211 1.92 5.61 12.22
N ALA A 212 1.28 4.76 13.02
CA ALA A 212 1.88 4.20 14.23
C ALA A 212 3.08 3.30 13.92
N VAL A 213 3.12 2.64 12.76
CA VAL A 213 4.26 1.80 12.37
C VAL A 213 5.49 2.67 12.10
N PHE A 214 5.32 3.78 11.39
CA PHE A 214 6.44 4.66 11.05
C PHE A 214 6.82 5.58 12.20
N THR A 215 5.88 6.14 12.93
CA THR A 215 6.17 7.12 14.01
C THR A 215 6.51 6.48 15.34
N GLN A 216 6.11 5.22 15.55
CA GLN A 216 6.30 4.53 16.82
C GLN A 216 6.82 3.11 16.61
N GLY A 217 7.50 2.57 17.63
CA GLY A 217 7.97 1.19 17.60
C GLY A 217 9.20 0.98 16.72
N VAL A 218 9.26 -0.20 16.08
CA VAL A 218 10.52 -0.73 15.52
C VAL A 218 10.93 -0.03 14.21
N MET A 219 9.98 0.36 13.35
CA MET A 219 10.29 1.06 12.09
C MET A 219 10.61 2.55 12.29
N ALA A 220 10.17 3.18 13.39
CA ALA A 220 10.53 4.56 13.69
C ALA A 220 12.03 4.81 13.77
N ARG A 221 12.82 3.80 14.15
CA ARG A 221 14.29 3.87 14.19
C ARG A 221 14.95 3.79 12.82
N ALA A 222 14.22 3.36 11.80
CA ALA A 222 14.71 3.24 10.42
C ALA A 222 14.45 4.47 9.57
N ILE A 223 13.70 5.45 10.11
CA ILE A 223 13.35 6.68 9.41
C ILE A 223 14.35 7.78 9.79
N PRO A 224 14.93 8.50 8.82
CA PRO A 224 15.86 9.60 9.07
C PRO A 224 15.10 10.87 9.49
N TRP A 225 14.51 10.87 10.69
CA TRP A 225 13.69 11.97 11.19
C TRP A 225 14.36 13.34 11.14
N ASN A 226 15.66 13.42 11.43
CA ASN A 226 16.41 14.67 11.35
C ASN A 226 16.44 15.25 9.93
N THR A 227 16.57 14.39 8.91
CA THR A 227 16.54 14.80 7.50
C THR A 227 15.14 15.26 7.10
N LEU A 228 14.12 14.49 7.48
CA LEU A 228 12.72 14.82 7.18
C LEU A 228 12.28 16.10 7.88
N GLU A 229 12.69 16.33 9.13
CA GLU A 229 12.39 17.54 9.89
C GLU A 229 13.00 18.76 9.23
N LYS A 230 14.28 18.68 8.85
CA LYS A 230 14.98 19.77 8.18
C LYS A 230 14.30 20.14 6.86
N GLN A 231 13.91 19.15 6.05
CA GLN A 231 13.16 19.41 4.81
C GLN A 231 11.80 20.05 5.11
N CYS A 232 11.07 19.59 6.14
CA CYS A 232 9.81 20.22 6.53
C CYS A 232 9.99 21.69 6.98
N THR A 233 11.03 21.98 7.77
CA THR A 233 11.26 23.33 8.28
C THR A 233 11.78 24.29 7.21
N ASP A 234 12.65 23.81 6.34
CA ASP A 234 13.39 24.64 5.39
C ASP A 234 12.62 24.81 4.07
N GLU A 235 11.98 23.74 3.57
CA GLU A 235 11.29 23.73 2.27
C GLU A 235 9.77 23.89 2.41
N PHE A 236 9.14 23.22 3.38
CA PHE A 236 7.67 23.22 3.45
C PHE A 236 7.08 24.40 4.21
N ARG A 237 7.78 24.94 5.20
CA ARG A 237 7.27 26.02 6.09
C ARG A 237 6.83 27.28 5.36
N SER A 238 7.38 27.54 4.17
CA SER A 238 7.07 28.71 3.32
C SER A 238 6.18 28.38 2.12
N SER A 239 5.71 27.14 2.01
CA SER A 239 5.02 26.62 0.82
C SER A 239 3.54 26.29 1.08
N GLU A 240 2.75 26.21 0.00
CA GLU A 240 1.34 25.74 0.02
C GLU A 240 1.19 24.39 0.74
N ILE A 241 2.25 23.57 0.78
CA ILE A 241 2.29 22.25 1.42
C ILE A 241 2.01 22.34 2.91
N TYR A 242 2.62 23.29 3.64
CA TYR A 242 2.34 23.42 5.08
C TYR A 242 0.86 23.72 5.32
N GLY A 243 0.25 24.58 4.50
CA GLY A 243 -1.19 24.84 4.53
C GLY A 243 -2.02 23.58 4.21
N LEU A 244 -1.67 22.84 3.17
CA LEU A 244 -2.39 21.62 2.76
C LEU A 244 -2.28 20.48 3.79
N LEU A 245 -1.12 20.35 4.44
CA LEU A 245 -0.83 19.37 5.49
C LEU A 245 -1.46 19.77 6.84
N SER A 246 -1.51 21.08 7.12
CA SER A 246 -2.03 21.61 8.39
C SER A 246 -3.56 21.84 8.39
N SER A 247 -4.18 22.11 7.24
CA SER A 247 -5.59 22.53 7.19
C SER A 247 -6.61 21.41 7.41
N GLN A 248 -6.21 20.17 7.70
CA GLN A 248 -7.15 19.04 7.83
C GLN A 248 -7.22 18.41 9.23
N TYR A 249 -6.29 18.74 10.13
CA TYR A 249 -6.45 18.51 11.57
C TYR A 249 -6.42 19.80 12.38
N TRP A 250 -5.50 20.70 12.08
CA TRP A 250 -5.03 21.67 13.07
C TRP A 250 -6.03 22.79 13.42
N ASN A 251 -7.18 22.86 12.75
CA ASN A 251 -8.27 23.77 13.10
C ASN A 251 -9.34 23.14 14.03
N ASP A 252 -9.39 21.82 14.17
CA ASP A 252 -10.32 21.12 15.09
C ASP A 252 -9.59 20.72 16.38
N SER A 253 -9.26 21.73 17.19
CA SER A 253 -8.61 21.58 18.50
C SER A 253 -9.35 20.66 19.48
N GLU A 254 -10.62 20.32 19.24
CA GLU A 254 -11.44 19.49 20.13
C GLU A 254 -11.34 17.98 19.84
N LYS A 255 -11.24 17.55 18.58
CA LYS A 255 -11.14 16.10 18.25
C LYS A 255 -9.72 15.56 18.47
N ILE A 256 -8.74 16.43 18.34
CA ILE A 256 -7.34 16.12 18.63
C ILE A 256 -7.16 15.78 20.11
N ASN A 257 -7.83 16.43 21.06
CA ASN A 257 -7.63 16.16 22.50
C ASN A 257 -7.92 14.70 22.89
N SER A 258 -8.84 14.01 22.22
CA SER A 258 -9.13 12.58 22.47
C SER A 258 -8.00 11.65 22.02
N ALA A 259 -7.44 11.90 20.82
CA ALA A 259 -6.30 11.13 20.30
C ALA A 259 -4.97 11.56 20.94
N GLU A 260 -4.77 12.87 21.18
CA GLU A 260 -3.61 13.45 21.86
C GLU A 260 -3.49 13.04 23.31
N ASN A 261 -4.59 12.78 24.03
CA ASN A 261 -4.49 12.34 25.42
C ASN A 261 -3.78 10.98 25.56
N ASN A 262 -3.74 10.16 24.49
CA ASN A 262 -2.91 8.96 24.43
C ASN A 262 -1.49 9.22 23.88
N PHE A 263 -1.25 10.32 23.17
CA PHE A 263 0.04 10.69 22.55
C PHE A 263 0.88 11.70 23.34
N ARG A 264 0.32 12.36 24.36
CA ARG A 264 0.94 13.43 25.18
C ARG A 264 2.17 13.00 26.00
N ALA A 265 2.64 11.76 25.87
CA ALA A 265 3.89 11.28 26.49
C ALA A 265 5.17 11.83 25.83
N GLN A 266 5.10 12.43 24.63
CA GLN A 266 6.27 12.93 23.88
C GLN A 266 6.08 14.30 23.23
N LYS A 267 7.19 15.01 23.02
CA LYS A 267 7.31 16.08 22.02
C LYS A 267 7.40 15.44 20.63
N VAL A 268 6.36 15.58 19.82
CA VAL A 268 6.30 15.09 18.43
C VAL A 268 6.79 16.18 17.47
N THR A 269 7.70 15.87 16.57
CA THR A 269 8.32 16.84 15.63
C THR A 269 7.35 17.25 14.50
N LEU A 270 7.68 18.28 13.72
CA LEU A 270 6.82 18.71 12.61
C LEU A 270 6.74 17.65 11.51
N ALA A 271 7.84 16.98 11.18
CA ALA A 271 7.88 15.88 10.21
C ALA A 271 7.06 14.68 10.67
N GLU A 272 7.14 14.31 11.95
CA GLU A 272 6.29 13.25 12.51
C GLU A 272 4.81 13.63 12.37
N LYS A 273 4.45 14.87 12.74
CA LYS A 273 3.09 15.41 12.57
C LYS A 273 2.60 15.40 11.12
N CYS A 274 3.43 15.82 10.18
CA CYS A 274 3.13 15.80 8.74
C CYS A 274 2.92 14.36 8.26
N MET A 275 3.79 13.43 8.64
CA MET A 275 3.69 12.02 8.24
C MET A 275 2.44 11.38 8.84
N ILE A 276 2.14 11.67 10.11
CA ILE A 276 0.92 11.22 10.79
C ILE A 276 -0.31 11.74 10.06
N SER A 277 -0.36 13.05 9.76
CA SER A 277 -1.48 13.66 9.05
C SER A 277 -1.71 13.03 7.68
N GLU A 278 -0.65 12.84 6.90
CA GLU A 278 -0.77 12.29 5.55
C GLU A 278 -1.17 10.81 5.56
N ILE A 279 -0.58 10.01 6.44
CA ILE A 279 -0.89 8.58 6.51
C ILE A 279 -2.28 8.35 7.12
N LEU A 280 -2.66 9.10 8.16
CA LEU A 280 -4.00 9.02 8.73
C LEU A 280 -5.07 9.52 7.74
N HIS A 281 -4.87 10.65 7.03
CA HIS A 281 -5.79 11.12 5.97
C HIS A 281 -5.62 10.42 4.61
N PHE A 282 -4.83 9.35 4.55
CA PHE A 282 -4.92 8.32 3.50
C PHE A 282 -5.71 7.10 4.01
N SER A 283 -5.68 6.84 5.32
CA SER A 283 -6.36 5.71 5.95
C SER A 283 -7.82 6.00 6.39
N LEU A 284 -8.15 7.25 6.73
CA LEU A 284 -9.45 7.67 7.32
C LEU A 284 -10.44 8.23 6.31
N CYS A 285 -10.04 8.47 5.06
CA CYS A 285 -10.95 8.98 4.03
C CYS A 285 -11.80 7.85 3.39
N MET A 286 -12.21 6.88 4.22
CA MET A 286 -12.89 5.62 3.91
C MET A 286 -13.81 5.22 5.07
#